data_AF-A0A182V350-F1
#
_entry.id   AF-A0A182V350-F1
#
_cell.length_a   1.000
_cell.length_b   1.000
_cell.length_c   1.000
_cell.angle_alpha   90.00
_cell.angle_beta   90.00
_cell.angle_gamma   90.00
#
_symmetry.space_group_name_H-M   'P 1'
#
loop_
_entity.id
_entity.type
_entity.pdbx_description
1 polymer ?
#
loop_
_entity_poly.entity_id
_entity_poly.type
_entity_poly.pdbx_seq_one_letter_code
_entity_poly.pdbx_strand_id
1 'polypeptide(L)'
;MSRSSKSILLDGSGLETSFKIVKNEAEEQLENFLAPVAELADDISSGRSKIVKPAPGFCVKAFKKGTEEKFFINLCQTDGIPPPRDITEDELIRILNDGEPNAFRIPMSITQPRPALDKSNQGCQVCDIAINTKFYAKIESGGLLREFLISVLFDGVENKYNVALDERNFRILKNKKFIDKLIPHNIQNRDVRQVIESYPHQSDADRALLTELDNPRPLMAGAQPKKPLIEEIGADAGTVKTVKNETNSSRSVAPVSVVSSNEITLDVGEDRILLEARKKGYLLDVFVDYRIDESKVEAHFDTTTKILQVSMPVLAA
;
A
#
# COMPACT_ATOMS: atom_id res chain seq x y z
N MET A 1 4.00 22.80 70.74
CA MET A 1 4.18 21.37 71.08
C MET A 1 3.21 20.54 70.25
N SER A 2 3.78 19.63 69.45
CA SER A 2 3.26 18.41 68.80
C SER A 2 1.84 18.37 68.22
N ARG A 3 1.73 18.30 66.89
CA ARG A 3 0.66 17.55 66.20
C ARG A 3 1.28 16.29 65.58
N SER A 4 0.79 15.15 66.04
CA SER A 4 1.21 13.80 65.67
C SER A 4 0.93 13.51 64.19
N SER A 5 1.95 13.05 63.47
CA SER A 5 1.85 12.53 62.11
C SER A 5 1.59 11.02 62.19
N LYS A 6 0.42 10.56 61.75
CA LYS A 6 0.17 9.14 61.48
C LYS A 6 0.44 8.88 60.00
N SER A 7 1.54 8.19 59.73
CA SER A 7 1.82 7.53 58.46
C SER A 7 0.87 6.34 58.31
N ILE A 8 0.08 6.32 57.24
CA ILE A 8 -0.62 5.11 56.79
C ILE A 8 0.17 4.58 55.60
N LEU A 9 0.90 3.49 55.84
CA LEU A 9 1.35 2.58 54.79
C LEU A 9 0.09 2.03 54.10
N LEU A 10 -0.05 2.28 52.80
CA LEU A 10 -0.93 1.49 51.95
C LEU A 10 -0.10 0.45 51.20
N ASP A 11 -0.43 -0.79 51.50
CA ASP A 11 0.05 -2.03 50.94
C ASP A 11 -0.28 -2.15 49.45
N GLY A 12 0.69 -2.63 48.67
CA GLY A 12 0.69 -2.63 47.20
C GLY A 12 -0.02 -3.82 46.57
N SER A 13 -1.15 -4.27 47.13
CA SER A 13 -1.83 -5.49 46.69
C SER A 13 -3.30 -5.29 46.28
N GLY A 14 -3.67 -4.11 45.77
CA GLY A 14 -5.07 -3.80 45.42
C GLY A 14 -5.30 -3.08 44.09
N LEU A 15 -4.27 -2.79 43.28
CA LEU A 15 -4.41 -1.99 42.06
C LEU A 15 -4.60 -2.79 40.77
N GLU A 16 -4.66 -4.12 40.84
CA GLU A 16 -4.74 -4.97 39.62
C GLU A 16 -6.17 -5.29 39.14
N THR A 17 -7.22 -4.79 39.78
CA THR A 17 -8.61 -5.10 39.37
C THR A 17 -9.44 -3.93 38.82
N SER A 18 -8.83 -2.79 38.46
CA SER A 18 -9.61 -1.60 38.09
C SER A 18 -9.23 -0.91 36.77
N PHE A 19 -8.41 -1.53 35.91
CA PHE A 19 -8.20 -1.03 34.55
C PHE A 19 -8.70 -2.02 33.52
N LYS A 20 -10.02 -2.04 33.32
CA LYS A 20 -10.58 -2.49 32.03
C LYS A 20 -10.18 -1.44 31.01
N ILE A 21 -9.39 -1.83 30.01
CA ILE A 21 -9.19 -1.03 28.79
C ILE A 21 -10.59 -0.84 28.19
N VAL A 22 -11.16 0.35 28.38
CA VAL A 22 -12.38 0.74 27.68
C VAL A 22 -11.95 0.94 26.24
N LYS A 23 -12.31 0.01 25.36
CA LYS A 23 -12.30 0.27 23.92
C LYS A 23 -13.17 1.51 23.71
N ASN A 24 -12.54 2.61 23.32
CA ASN A 24 -13.25 3.85 23.07
C ASN A 24 -13.92 3.71 21.70
N GLU A 25 -15.22 3.44 21.68
CA GLU A 25 -16.00 3.31 20.44
C GLU A 25 -15.84 4.54 19.53
N ALA A 26 -15.53 5.71 20.10
CA ALA A 26 -15.23 6.93 19.36
C ALA A 26 -13.93 6.84 18.53
N GLU A 27 -12.91 6.10 18.98
CA GLU A 27 -11.67 5.90 18.23
C GLU A 27 -11.85 4.91 17.08
N GLU A 28 -12.56 3.79 17.30
CA GLU A 28 -12.92 2.85 16.23
C GLU A 28 -13.85 3.51 15.20
N GLN A 29 -14.80 4.36 15.64
CA GLN A 29 -15.65 5.14 14.74
C GLN A 29 -14.86 6.19 13.96
N LEU A 30 -13.87 6.85 14.57
CA LEU A 30 -13.01 7.81 13.89
C LEU A 30 -12.10 7.13 12.87
N GLU A 31 -11.53 5.96 13.18
CA GLU A 31 -10.76 5.16 12.22
C GLU A 31 -11.63 4.68 11.06
N ASN A 32 -12.86 4.24 11.32
CA ASN A 32 -13.82 3.86 10.28
C ASN A 32 -14.30 5.04 9.43
N PHE A 33 -14.30 6.26 9.98
CA PHE A 33 -14.67 7.48 9.26
C PHE A 33 -13.50 8.02 8.41
N LEU A 34 -12.26 7.79 8.84
CA LEU A 34 -11.05 8.22 8.14
C LEU A 34 -10.54 7.19 7.13
N ALA A 35 -10.90 5.91 7.25
CA ALA A 35 -10.50 4.87 6.29
C ALA A 35 -10.97 5.16 4.85
N PRO A 36 -12.22 5.58 4.60
CA PRO A 36 -12.66 5.95 3.25
C PRO A 36 -11.96 7.21 2.72
N VAL A 37 -11.56 8.14 3.61
CA VAL A 37 -10.81 9.35 3.23
C VAL A 37 -9.36 9.02 2.91
N ALA A 38 -8.77 8.02 3.57
CA ALA A 38 -7.44 7.51 3.26
C ALA A 38 -7.43 6.74 1.92
N GLU A 39 -8.49 5.98 1.63
CA GLU A 39 -8.68 5.33 0.32
C GLU A 39 -8.94 6.36 -0.79
N LEU A 40 -9.73 7.42 -0.54
CA LEU A 40 -9.89 8.54 -1.48
C LEU A 40 -8.59 9.34 -1.69
N ALA A 41 -7.71 9.43 -0.68
CA ALA A 41 -6.43 10.10 -0.81
C ALA A 41 -5.43 9.32 -1.70
N ASP A 42 -5.58 8.00 -1.80
CA ASP A 42 -4.82 7.18 -2.77
C ASP A 42 -5.25 7.48 -4.22
N ASP A 43 -6.51 7.87 -4.47
CA ASP A 43 -7.01 8.24 -5.80
C ASP A 43 -6.73 9.71 -6.20
N ILE A 44 -6.65 10.64 -5.24
CA ILE A 44 -6.46 12.08 -5.52
C ILE A 44 -4.97 12.44 -5.77
N SER A 45 -4.03 11.55 -5.47
CA SER A 45 -2.58 11.81 -5.59
C SER A 45 -1.98 11.42 -6.94
N SER A 46 -2.49 11.90 -8.08
CA SER A 46 -1.76 11.91 -9.37
C SER A 46 -0.98 10.60 -9.69
N GLY A 47 -1.48 9.41 -9.34
CA GLY A 47 -0.86 8.09 -9.59
C GLY A 47 0.63 7.88 -9.21
N ARG A 48 1.33 8.83 -8.59
CA ARG A 48 2.80 8.78 -8.41
C ARG A 48 3.22 8.09 -7.12
N SER A 49 2.38 8.13 -6.10
CA SER A 49 2.67 7.56 -4.80
C SER A 49 1.41 7.15 -4.06
N LYS A 50 1.49 6.09 -3.27
CA LYS A 50 0.41 5.54 -2.44
C LYS A 50 0.89 5.34 -1.01
N ILE A 51 -0.02 5.41 -0.05
CA ILE A 51 0.30 5.19 1.37
C ILE A 51 -0.02 3.74 1.72
N VAL A 52 0.98 3.00 2.23
CA VAL A 52 0.79 1.61 2.66
C VAL A 52 1.05 1.46 4.14
N LYS A 53 0.19 0.69 4.81
CA LYS A 53 0.39 0.24 6.18
C LYS A 53 0.93 -1.20 6.15
N PRO A 54 2.24 -1.42 6.35
CA PRO A 54 2.81 -2.75 6.21
C PRO A 54 2.51 -3.64 7.42
N ALA A 55 2.39 -4.94 7.19
CA ALA A 55 2.24 -5.94 8.24
C ALA A 55 3.61 -6.27 8.88
N PRO A 56 3.68 -6.56 10.19
CA PRO A 56 4.93 -6.89 10.84
C PRO A 56 5.57 -8.19 10.32
N GLY A 57 6.89 -8.16 10.11
CA GLY A 57 7.70 -9.34 9.84
C GLY A 57 8.57 -9.72 11.05
N PHE A 58 9.87 -9.42 10.98
CA PHE A 58 10.81 -9.63 12.08
C PHE A 58 11.63 -8.36 12.38
N CYS A 59 12.21 -8.31 13.59
CA CYS A 59 13.03 -7.19 14.02
C CYS A 59 14.50 -7.60 14.13
N VAL A 60 15.39 -6.87 13.47
CA VAL A 60 16.84 -6.99 13.62
C VAL A 60 17.30 -5.99 14.67
N LYS A 61 18.02 -6.48 15.67
CA LYS A 61 18.78 -5.65 16.61
C LYS A 61 20.25 -5.65 16.16
N ALA A 62 20.75 -4.46 15.85
CA ALA A 62 22.14 -4.19 15.50
C ALA A 62 22.70 -3.07 16.39
N PHE A 63 23.94 -2.67 16.10
CA PHE A 63 24.61 -1.55 16.73
C PHE A 63 25.21 -0.65 15.65
N LYS A 64 25.32 0.65 15.92
CA LYS A 64 26.06 1.52 15.00
C LYS A 64 27.54 1.15 15.03
N LYS A 65 28.17 1.20 13.86
CA LYS A 65 29.57 0.81 13.69
C LYS A 65 30.48 1.66 14.57
N GLY A 66 31.33 1.01 15.38
CA GLY A 66 32.26 1.67 16.28
C GLY A 66 31.64 2.25 17.56
N THR A 67 30.37 1.98 17.85
CA THR A 67 29.71 2.42 19.09
C THR A 67 28.90 1.29 19.73
N GLU A 68 28.40 1.51 20.95
CA GLU A 68 27.46 0.61 21.63
C GLU A 68 25.99 1.05 21.46
N GLU A 69 25.72 2.02 20.58
CA GLU A 69 24.38 2.55 20.36
C GLU A 69 23.52 1.53 19.59
N LYS A 70 22.41 1.12 20.21
CA LYS A 70 21.48 0.16 19.62
C LYS A 70 20.74 0.78 18.45
N PHE A 71 20.67 0.03 17.36
CA PHE A 71 19.86 0.35 16.20
C PHE A 71 18.96 -0.85 15.86
N PHE A 72 17.68 -0.60 15.65
CA PHE A 72 16.69 -1.62 15.33
C PHE A 72 16.17 -1.41 13.92
N ILE A 73 16.07 -2.50 13.15
CA ILE A 73 15.41 -2.51 11.86
C ILE A 73 14.16 -3.38 12.00
N ASN A 74 12.99 -2.78 11.85
CA ASN A 74 11.73 -3.50 11.76
C ASN A 74 11.48 -3.86 10.31
N LEU A 75 11.75 -5.11 9.93
CA LEU A 75 11.38 -5.60 8.61
C LEU A 75 9.88 -5.92 8.61
N CYS A 76 9.15 -5.24 7.73
CA CYS A 76 7.72 -5.39 7.53
C CYS A 76 7.40 -5.76 6.07
N GLN A 77 6.15 -6.16 5.81
CA GLN A 77 5.74 -6.71 4.52
C GLN A 77 4.47 -6.04 3.99
N THR A 78 4.36 -5.87 2.67
CA THR A 78 3.20 -5.27 2.02
C THR A 78 3.10 -5.72 0.56
N ASP A 79 1.88 -5.88 0.05
CA ASP A 79 1.64 -6.13 -1.38
C ASP A 79 1.74 -4.87 -2.23
N GLY A 80 1.84 -3.70 -1.61
CA GLY A 80 2.00 -2.43 -2.33
C GLY A 80 3.36 -2.27 -3.01
N ILE A 81 4.36 -3.06 -2.60
CA ILE A 81 5.71 -3.08 -3.20
C ILE A 81 5.82 -4.31 -4.10
N PRO A 82 6.30 -4.17 -5.36
CA PRO A 82 6.50 -5.32 -6.26
C PRO A 82 7.58 -6.28 -5.72
N PRO A 83 7.43 -7.60 -5.94
CA PRO A 83 8.46 -8.57 -5.57
C PRO A 83 9.74 -8.39 -6.41
N PRO A 84 10.93 -8.76 -5.88
CA PRO A 84 12.12 -8.97 -6.68
C PRO A 84 11.94 -10.18 -7.61
N ARG A 85 12.91 -10.38 -8.50
CA ARG A 85 12.98 -11.60 -9.32
C ARG A 85 13.11 -12.83 -8.44
N ASP A 86 12.54 -13.93 -8.92
CA ASP A 86 12.72 -15.21 -8.27
C ASP A 86 14.08 -15.78 -8.68
N ILE A 87 14.95 -15.99 -7.70
CA ILE A 87 16.26 -16.60 -7.88
C ILE A 87 16.43 -17.77 -6.92
N THR A 88 17.22 -18.76 -7.35
CA THR A 88 17.66 -19.88 -6.52
C THR A 88 18.85 -19.48 -5.64
N GLU A 89 19.15 -20.27 -4.60
CA GLU A 89 20.35 -20.04 -3.78
C GLU A 89 21.64 -20.20 -4.60
N ASP A 90 21.69 -21.16 -5.53
CA ASP A 90 22.84 -21.35 -6.43
C ASP A 90 23.08 -20.15 -7.34
N GLU A 91 22.01 -19.55 -7.87
CA GLU A 91 22.09 -18.31 -8.66
C GLU A 91 22.55 -17.13 -7.81
N LEU A 92 22.06 -17.02 -6.56
CA LEU A 92 22.52 -15.99 -5.64
C LEU A 92 24.02 -16.13 -5.36
N ILE A 93 24.53 -17.35 -5.13
CA ILE A 93 25.95 -17.61 -4.91
C ILE A 93 26.77 -17.18 -6.14
N ARG A 94 26.31 -17.47 -7.35
CA ARG A 94 26.98 -17.02 -8.59
C ARG A 94 27.04 -15.50 -8.67
N ILE A 95 25.91 -14.82 -8.45
CA ILE A 95 25.83 -13.35 -8.46
C ILE A 95 26.80 -12.73 -7.44
N LEU A 96 26.89 -13.31 -6.24
CA LEU A 96 27.82 -12.84 -5.19
C LEU A 96 29.30 -13.06 -5.56
N ASN A 97 29.62 -14.15 -6.25
CA ASN A 97 31.00 -14.46 -6.66
C ASN A 97 31.46 -13.70 -7.91
N ASP A 98 30.55 -13.46 -8.86
CA ASP A 98 30.84 -12.78 -10.12
C ASP A 98 31.07 -11.27 -9.93
N GLY A 99 30.72 -10.73 -8.76
CA GLY A 99 30.95 -9.34 -8.41
C GLY A 99 30.04 -8.37 -9.17
N GLU A 100 28.86 -8.83 -9.59
CA GLU A 100 27.83 -8.00 -10.23
C GLU A 100 26.72 -7.63 -9.22
N PRO A 101 26.92 -6.61 -8.35
CA PRO A 101 25.97 -6.25 -7.31
C PRO A 101 24.61 -5.75 -7.85
N ASN A 102 24.55 -5.43 -9.15
CA ASN A 102 23.35 -4.96 -9.83
C ASN A 102 22.51 -6.09 -10.45
N ALA A 103 22.99 -7.34 -10.44
CA ALA A 103 22.30 -8.47 -11.06
C ALA A 103 21.03 -8.88 -10.30
N PHE A 104 20.97 -8.65 -8.98
CA PHE A 104 19.80 -8.91 -8.16
C PHE A 104 19.43 -7.69 -7.31
N ARG A 105 18.16 -7.25 -7.38
CA ARG A 105 17.67 -6.07 -6.68
C ARG A 105 16.43 -6.40 -5.88
N ILE A 106 16.38 -5.87 -4.66
CA ILE A 106 15.24 -6.05 -3.76
C ILE A 106 14.53 -4.71 -3.61
N PRO A 107 13.34 -4.53 -4.22
CA PRO A 107 12.51 -3.35 -3.99
C PRO A 107 12.12 -3.27 -2.52
N MET A 108 12.40 -2.13 -1.89
CA MET A 108 12.05 -1.90 -0.49
C MET A 108 11.79 -0.42 -0.22
N SER A 109 10.99 -0.14 0.80
CA SER A 109 10.77 1.20 1.32
C SER A 109 11.41 1.33 2.70
N ILE A 110 12.33 2.28 2.84
CA ILE A 110 13.07 2.53 4.09
C ILE A 110 12.58 3.84 4.69
N THR A 111 12.08 3.81 5.92
CA THR A 111 11.66 5.01 6.67
C THR A 111 12.84 5.72 7.33
N GLN A 112 12.64 6.99 7.70
CA GLN A 112 13.64 7.74 8.45
C GLN A 112 13.88 7.09 9.83
N PRO A 113 15.15 6.93 10.26
CA PRO A 113 15.45 6.48 11.61
C PRO A 113 14.85 7.42 12.66
N ARG A 114 14.11 6.85 13.62
CA ARG A 114 13.44 7.59 14.69
C ARG A 114 13.97 7.12 16.06
N PRO A 115 14.01 8.02 17.07
CA PRO A 115 14.35 7.64 18.43
C PRO A 115 13.26 6.74 19.02
N ALA A 116 13.66 5.72 19.78
CA ALA A 116 12.78 4.81 20.49
C ALA A 116 13.41 4.39 21.83
N LEU A 117 12.62 3.75 22.68
CA LEU A 117 13.09 3.14 23.92
C LEU A 117 13.13 1.62 23.79
N ASP A 118 14.20 1.02 24.30
CA ASP A 118 14.29 -0.43 24.42
C ASP A 118 13.54 -0.94 25.66
N LYS A 119 13.58 -2.26 25.89
CA LYS A 119 12.92 -2.88 27.05
C LYS A 119 13.47 -2.42 28.41
N SER A 120 14.66 -1.84 28.43
CA SER A 120 15.34 -1.33 29.62
C SER A 120 15.23 0.20 29.72
N ASN A 121 14.30 0.82 28.98
CA ASN A 121 14.13 2.27 28.86
C ASN A 121 15.40 3.02 28.46
N GLN A 122 16.30 2.35 27.72
CA GLN A 122 17.47 2.99 27.15
C GLN A 122 17.15 3.51 25.75
N GLY A 123 17.68 4.69 25.44
CA GLY A 123 17.54 5.31 24.13
C GLY A 123 18.17 4.45 23.03
N CYS A 124 17.45 4.29 21.92
CA CYS A 124 17.91 3.61 20.72
C CYS A 124 17.32 4.28 19.48
N GLN A 125 17.79 3.89 18.30
CA GLN A 125 17.14 4.28 17.05
C GLN A 125 16.46 3.08 16.40
N VAL A 126 15.37 3.33 15.71
CA VAL A 126 14.63 2.32 14.95
C VAL A 126 14.28 2.85 13.57
N CYS A 127 14.37 2.02 12.54
CA CYS A 127 13.78 2.28 11.23
C CYS A 127 12.90 1.11 10.81
N ASP A 128 11.86 1.41 10.04
CA ASP A 128 10.97 0.41 9.44
C ASP A 128 11.34 0.25 7.96
N ILE A 129 11.50 -1.00 7.51
CA ILE A 129 11.79 -1.34 6.13
C ILE A 129 10.72 -2.30 5.62
N ALA A 130 9.97 -1.88 4.60
CA ALA A 130 8.90 -2.67 4.00
C ALA A 130 9.41 -3.36 2.72
N ILE A 131 9.10 -4.66 2.58
CA ILE A 131 9.35 -5.47 1.38
C ILE A 131 8.06 -6.14 0.89
N ASN A 132 8.09 -6.77 -0.29
CA ASN A 132 6.95 -7.52 -0.80
C ASN A 132 6.60 -8.75 0.08
N THR A 133 5.30 -8.99 0.32
CA THR A 133 4.78 -10.12 1.11
C THR A 133 5.20 -11.50 0.58
N LYS A 134 5.13 -11.72 -0.74
CA LYS A 134 5.52 -13.00 -1.35
C LYS A 134 7.01 -13.26 -1.20
N PHE A 135 7.82 -12.22 -1.34
CA PHE A 135 9.26 -12.32 -1.10
C PHE A 135 9.58 -12.56 0.38
N TYR A 136 8.88 -11.88 1.30
CA TYR A 136 9.00 -12.13 2.74
C TYR A 136 8.75 -13.60 3.09
N ALA A 137 7.70 -14.21 2.54
CA ALA A 137 7.37 -15.63 2.78
C ALA A 137 8.51 -16.59 2.39
N LYS A 138 9.33 -16.24 1.39
CA LYS A 138 10.49 -17.05 0.97
C LYS A 138 11.66 -16.97 1.93
N ILE A 139 11.84 -15.83 2.59
CA ILE A 139 12.97 -15.58 3.50
C ILE A 139 12.63 -15.82 4.98
N GLU A 140 11.35 -15.98 5.32
CA GLU A 140 10.90 -16.12 6.71
C GLU A 140 11.54 -17.32 7.41
N SER A 141 11.63 -18.45 6.71
CA SER A 141 12.28 -19.69 7.20
C SER A 141 13.77 -19.52 7.46
N GLY A 142 14.42 -18.58 6.76
CA GLY A 142 15.84 -18.27 6.89
C GLY A 142 16.66 -18.66 5.68
N GLY A 143 17.83 -19.24 5.92
CA GLY A 143 18.77 -19.60 4.85
C GLY A 143 19.55 -18.42 4.30
N LEU A 144 20.26 -18.70 3.20
CA LEU A 144 21.22 -17.78 2.59
C LEU A 144 20.54 -16.48 2.12
N LEU A 145 19.34 -16.61 1.54
CA LEU A 145 18.59 -15.47 1.01
C LEU A 145 18.18 -14.47 2.11
N ARG A 146 17.88 -14.95 3.34
CA ARG A 146 17.61 -14.06 4.48
C ARG A 146 18.87 -13.34 4.96
N GLU A 147 20.01 -14.04 5.01
CA GLU A 147 21.29 -13.44 5.40
C GLU A 147 21.71 -12.36 4.39
N PHE A 148 21.61 -12.67 3.09
CA PHE A 148 21.82 -11.71 2.02
C PHE A 148 20.90 -10.49 2.16
N LEU A 149 19.59 -10.72 2.39
CA LEU A 149 18.65 -9.61 2.63
C LEU A 149 19.12 -8.72 3.78
N ILE A 150 19.55 -9.29 4.91
CA ILE A 150 20.01 -8.50 6.06
C ILE A 150 21.21 -7.61 5.69
N SER A 151 22.17 -8.11 4.92
CA SER A 151 23.26 -7.28 4.38
C SER A 151 22.72 -6.13 3.53
N VAL A 152 21.78 -6.41 2.61
CA VAL A 152 21.13 -5.36 1.79
C VAL A 152 20.37 -4.34 2.65
N LEU A 153 19.75 -4.76 3.76
CA LEU A 153 19.08 -3.83 4.69
C LEU A 153 20.10 -2.89 5.35
N PHE A 154 21.28 -3.39 5.72
CA PHE A 154 22.33 -2.59 6.35
C PHE A 154 22.89 -1.57 5.34
N ASP A 155 23.23 -2.04 4.14
CA ASP A 155 23.66 -1.18 3.03
C ASP A 155 22.59 -0.14 2.69
N GLY A 156 21.32 -0.51 2.70
CA GLY A 156 20.20 0.39 2.41
C GLY A 156 20.08 1.52 3.44
N VAL A 157 20.28 1.21 4.72
CA VAL A 157 20.28 2.19 5.81
C VAL A 157 21.52 3.10 5.75
N GLU A 158 22.70 2.52 5.50
CA GLU A 158 23.94 3.28 5.35
C GLU A 158 23.87 4.24 4.14
N ASN A 159 23.47 3.75 2.97
CA ASN A 159 23.40 4.57 1.77
C ASN A 159 22.35 5.68 1.85
N LYS A 160 21.18 5.39 2.46
CA LYS A 160 20.07 6.36 2.50
C LYS A 160 20.19 7.40 3.61
N TYR A 161 20.73 7.00 4.78
CA TYR A 161 20.74 7.84 5.98
C TYR A 161 22.13 8.04 6.58
N ASN A 162 23.18 7.53 5.94
CA ASN A 162 24.57 7.59 6.41
C ASN A 162 24.73 7.02 7.83
N VAL A 163 24.00 5.94 8.12
CA VAL A 163 24.07 5.20 9.39
C VAL A 163 24.73 3.86 9.14
N ALA A 164 26.04 3.78 9.38
CA ALA A 164 26.79 2.54 9.29
C ALA A 164 26.48 1.64 10.50
N LEU A 165 26.14 0.37 10.25
CA LEU A 165 25.82 -0.63 11.26
C LEU A 165 26.95 -1.67 11.38
N ASP A 166 27.08 -2.29 12.54
CA ASP A 166 28.00 -3.41 12.75
C ASP A 166 27.41 -4.71 12.19
N GLU A 167 27.83 -5.05 10.97
CA GLU A 167 27.45 -6.28 10.25
C GLU A 167 27.88 -7.58 10.96
N ARG A 168 28.85 -7.52 11.88
CA ARG A 168 29.32 -8.70 12.61
C ARG A 168 28.57 -8.92 13.92
N ASN A 169 27.92 -7.86 14.43
CA ASN A 169 27.23 -7.88 15.70
C ASN A 169 25.76 -7.47 15.55
N PHE A 170 24.96 -8.39 15.02
CA PHE A 170 23.50 -8.25 15.00
C PHE A 170 22.80 -9.53 15.43
N ARG A 171 21.51 -9.43 15.74
CA ARG A 171 20.64 -10.57 16.02
C ARG A 171 19.21 -10.28 15.63
N ILE A 172 18.49 -11.30 15.17
CA ILE A 172 17.04 -11.22 14.98
C ILE A 172 16.36 -11.46 16.34
N LEU A 173 15.40 -10.61 16.71
CA LEU A 173 14.63 -10.78 17.94
C LEU A 173 13.63 -11.91 17.81
N LYS A 174 13.68 -12.88 18.72
CA LYS A 174 12.78 -14.07 18.70
C LYS A 174 11.36 -13.76 19.19
N ASN A 175 11.23 -12.89 20.19
CA ASN A 175 9.98 -12.66 20.91
C ASN A 175 9.33 -11.30 20.59
N LYS A 176 9.84 -10.58 19.58
CA LYS A 176 9.36 -9.24 19.25
C LYS A 176 9.54 -8.96 17.77
N LYS A 177 8.42 -8.78 17.05
CA LYS A 177 8.40 -8.57 15.59
C LYS A 177 8.81 -7.16 15.17
N PHE A 178 8.64 -6.16 16.04
CA PHE A 178 9.03 -4.78 15.81
C PHE A 178 9.26 -4.04 17.13
N ILE A 179 10.11 -3.01 17.12
CA ILE A 179 10.28 -2.04 18.21
C ILE A 179 9.37 -0.84 17.97
N ASP A 180 8.84 -0.29 19.05
CA ASP A 180 7.92 0.85 19.05
C ASP A 180 6.64 0.57 18.23
N LYS A 181 6.16 1.50 17.40
CA LYS A 181 5.02 1.33 16.49
C LYS A 181 5.51 1.33 15.05
N LEU A 182 4.92 0.47 14.22
CA LEU A 182 5.12 0.55 12.76
C LEU A 182 4.41 1.79 12.22
N ILE A 183 5.08 2.50 11.31
CA ILE A 183 4.51 3.68 10.67
C ILE A 183 4.07 3.40 9.23
N PRO A 184 3.10 4.16 8.68
CA PRO A 184 2.75 4.08 7.27
C PRO A 184 3.94 4.50 6.39
N HIS A 185 4.10 3.82 5.26
CA HIS A 185 5.09 4.17 4.25
C HIS A 185 4.41 4.91 3.10
N ASN A 186 5.01 6.01 2.66
CA ASN A 186 4.68 6.61 1.38
C ASN A 186 5.58 5.96 0.31
N ILE A 187 4.99 5.19 -0.60
CA ILE A 187 5.72 4.46 -1.64
C ILE A 187 5.34 4.96 -3.02
N GLN A 188 6.31 4.99 -3.94
CA GLN A 188 6.01 5.29 -5.33
C GLN A 188 5.19 4.15 -5.94
N ASN A 189 4.21 4.49 -6.78
CA ASN A 189 3.46 3.50 -7.53
C ASN A 189 4.34 3.01 -8.70
N ARG A 190 5.31 2.14 -8.39
CA ARG A 190 6.15 1.48 -9.37
C ARG A 190 5.49 0.17 -9.77
N ASP A 191 4.98 0.13 -10.99
CA ASP A 191 4.46 -1.11 -11.55
C ASP A 191 5.59 -2.15 -11.68
N VAL A 192 5.22 -3.43 -11.59
CA VAL A 192 6.13 -4.58 -11.73
C VAL A 192 7.00 -4.45 -12.99
N ARG A 193 6.44 -3.90 -14.07
CA ARG A 193 7.13 -3.58 -15.32
C ARG A 193 8.37 -2.71 -15.11
N GLN A 194 8.27 -1.60 -14.35
CA GLN A 194 9.40 -0.70 -14.11
C GLN A 194 10.52 -1.38 -13.31
N VAL A 195 10.16 -2.29 -12.40
CA VAL A 195 11.16 -3.08 -11.66
C VAL A 195 11.88 -4.03 -12.60
N ILE A 196 11.15 -4.74 -13.46
CA ILE A 196 11.74 -5.65 -14.45
C ILE A 196 12.63 -4.90 -15.44
N GLU A 197 12.18 -3.74 -15.93
CA GLU A 197 12.92 -2.89 -16.87
C GLU A 197 14.20 -2.27 -16.25
N SER A 198 14.28 -2.16 -14.93
CA SER A 198 15.47 -1.61 -14.24
C SER A 198 16.70 -2.54 -14.24
N TYR A 199 16.53 -3.81 -14.58
CA TYR A 199 17.62 -4.78 -14.60
C TYR A 199 18.42 -4.70 -15.92
N PRO A 200 19.77 -4.77 -15.85
CA PRO A 200 20.63 -4.64 -17.03
C PRO A 200 20.43 -5.77 -18.06
N HIS A 201 20.08 -6.97 -17.59
CA HIS A 201 19.79 -8.13 -18.43
C HIS A 201 18.43 -8.72 -18.04
N GLN A 202 17.50 -8.81 -19.00
CA GLN A 202 16.21 -9.45 -18.81
C GLN A 202 16.34 -10.94 -19.14
N SER A 203 16.04 -11.81 -18.18
CA SER A 203 15.99 -13.25 -18.39
C SER A 203 14.77 -13.64 -19.26
N ASP A 204 14.74 -14.88 -19.75
CA ASP A 204 13.56 -15.37 -20.47
C ASP A 204 12.29 -15.34 -19.59
N ALA A 205 12.43 -15.55 -18.28
CA ALA A 205 11.33 -15.43 -17.32
C ALA A 205 10.83 -13.99 -17.20
N ASP A 206 11.71 -13.00 -17.25
CA ASP A 206 11.34 -11.58 -17.23
C ASP A 206 10.59 -11.16 -18.48
N ARG A 207 11.04 -11.63 -19.64
CA ARG A 207 10.39 -11.37 -20.93
C ARG A 207 9.02 -12.04 -20.98
N ALA A 208 8.88 -13.23 -20.41
CA ALA A 208 7.59 -13.90 -20.26
C ALA A 208 6.64 -13.11 -19.34
N LEU A 209 7.10 -12.64 -18.18
CA LEU A 209 6.32 -11.81 -17.26
C LEU A 209 5.87 -10.49 -17.91
N LEU A 210 6.76 -9.81 -18.64
CA LEU A 210 6.41 -8.60 -19.40
C LEU A 210 5.35 -8.89 -20.48
N THR A 211 5.48 -10.02 -21.18
CA THR A 211 4.51 -10.43 -22.20
C THR A 211 3.15 -10.78 -21.59
N GLU A 212 3.11 -11.39 -20.41
CA GLU A 212 1.86 -11.67 -19.68
C GLU A 212 1.21 -10.40 -19.12
N LEU A 213 2.00 -9.40 -18.75
CA LEU A 213 1.51 -8.08 -18.36
C LEU A 213 0.92 -7.32 -19.56
N ASP A 214 1.53 -7.43 -20.74
CA ASP A 214 1.02 -6.83 -21.98
C ASP A 214 -0.19 -7.59 -22.56
N ASN A 215 -0.31 -8.89 -22.29
CA ASN A 215 -1.40 -9.76 -22.75
C ASN A 215 -1.94 -10.66 -21.61
N PRO A 216 -2.76 -10.11 -20.68
CA PRO A 216 -3.32 -10.89 -19.59
C PRO A 216 -4.18 -12.04 -20.15
N ARG A 217 -3.82 -13.28 -19.83
CA ARG A 217 -4.60 -14.44 -20.26
C ARG A 217 -5.98 -14.42 -19.57
N PRO A 218 -7.09 -14.54 -20.30
CA PRO A 218 -8.39 -14.78 -19.67
C PRO A 218 -8.33 -16.11 -18.92
N LEU A 219 -8.79 -16.15 -17.66
CA LEU A 219 -8.89 -17.38 -16.89
C LEU A 219 -9.78 -18.38 -17.64
N MET A 220 -9.17 -19.41 -18.22
CA MET A 220 -9.89 -20.51 -18.86
C MET A 220 -10.56 -21.38 -17.79
N ALA A 221 -11.85 -21.60 -17.97
CA ALA A 221 -12.74 -22.37 -17.13
C ALA A 221 -12.24 -23.81 -16.89
N GLY A 222 -12.15 -24.24 -15.62
CA GLY A 222 -11.82 -25.64 -15.32
C GLY A 222 -11.68 -26.03 -13.83
N ALA A 223 -11.53 -25.07 -12.92
CA ALA A 223 -11.56 -25.37 -11.48
C ALA A 223 -12.82 -24.76 -10.86
N GLN A 224 -13.69 -25.61 -10.29
CA GLN A 224 -14.88 -25.18 -9.55
C GLN A 224 -14.48 -24.17 -8.47
N PRO A 225 -14.90 -22.89 -8.57
CA PRO A 225 -14.60 -21.91 -7.55
C PRO A 225 -15.56 -22.10 -6.38
N LYS A 226 -15.00 -22.24 -5.18
CA LYS A 226 -15.75 -21.92 -3.95
C LYS A 226 -16.20 -20.46 -4.12
N LYS A 227 -17.52 -20.24 -4.06
CA LYS A 227 -18.21 -18.98 -4.34
C LYS A 227 -17.45 -17.75 -3.80
N PRO A 228 -16.99 -16.83 -4.65
CA PRO A 228 -16.68 -15.47 -4.22
C PRO A 228 -17.99 -14.70 -4.05
N LEU A 229 -18.07 -13.90 -3.00
CA LEU A 229 -19.19 -13.02 -2.68
C LEU A 229 -18.91 -11.63 -3.28
N ILE A 230 -18.83 -11.55 -4.61
CA ILE A 230 -19.00 -10.32 -5.42
C ILE A 230 -19.29 -10.82 -6.84
N GLU A 231 -20.46 -10.47 -7.39
CA GLU A 231 -20.79 -10.59 -8.80
C GLU A 231 -20.16 -9.40 -9.53
N GLU A 232 -19.12 -9.66 -10.33
CA GLU A 232 -18.72 -8.77 -11.42
C GLU A 232 -19.90 -8.67 -12.40
N ILE A 233 -20.49 -7.49 -12.51
CA ILE A 233 -21.34 -7.16 -13.65
C ILE A 233 -20.40 -7.09 -14.85
N GLY A 234 -20.70 -7.93 -15.84
CA GLY A 234 -19.81 -8.27 -16.94
C GLY A 234 -19.27 -7.08 -17.74
N ALA A 235 -18.18 -7.40 -18.44
CA ALA A 235 -17.55 -6.62 -19.49
C ALA A 235 -18.57 -6.15 -20.54
N ASP A 236 -19.18 -4.99 -20.30
CA ASP A 236 -19.79 -4.10 -21.30
C ASP A 236 -19.95 -2.65 -20.80
N ALA A 237 -19.45 -2.31 -19.60
CA ALA A 237 -19.57 -0.98 -19.00
C ALA A 237 -18.33 -0.08 -19.19
N GLY A 238 -17.51 -0.36 -20.22
CA GLY A 238 -16.27 0.36 -20.50
C GLY A 238 -16.26 1.13 -21.81
N THR A 239 -17.42 1.37 -22.45
CA THR A 239 -17.45 2.15 -23.70
C THR A 239 -18.33 3.37 -23.51
N VAL A 240 -17.70 4.54 -23.38
CA VAL A 240 -18.31 5.80 -23.79
C VAL A 240 -18.63 5.64 -25.28
N LYS A 241 -19.88 5.31 -25.61
CA LYS A 241 -20.33 5.25 -27.01
C LYS A 241 -20.62 6.67 -27.46
N THR A 242 -19.69 7.27 -28.19
CA THR A 242 -19.92 8.52 -28.91
C THR A 242 -20.84 8.23 -30.09
N VAL A 243 -22.13 8.50 -29.95
CA VAL A 243 -23.06 8.41 -31.09
C VAL A 243 -23.06 9.76 -31.79
N LYS A 244 -22.43 9.82 -32.97
CA LYS A 244 -22.55 10.96 -33.89
C LYS A 244 -23.89 10.87 -34.59
N ASN A 245 -24.85 11.71 -34.23
CA ASN A 245 -25.99 12.00 -35.10
C ASN A 245 -25.66 13.22 -35.97
N GLU A 246 -26.23 13.26 -37.18
CA GLU A 246 -25.96 14.21 -38.29
C GLU A 246 -26.29 15.70 -38.01
N THR A 247 -26.32 16.11 -36.76
CA THR A 247 -26.56 17.49 -36.31
C THR A 247 -25.58 17.87 -35.21
N ASN A 248 -24.26 17.86 -35.50
CA ASN A 248 -23.16 18.48 -34.73
C ASN A 248 -23.29 18.47 -33.18
N SER A 249 -23.86 17.42 -32.59
CA SER A 249 -24.11 17.35 -31.16
C SER A 249 -23.77 15.94 -30.71
N SER A 250 -22.54 15.78 -30.22
CA SER A 250 -22.06 14.51 -29.68
C SER A 250 -22.79 14.25 -28.37
N ARG A 251 -23.53 13.15 -28.31
CA ARG A 251 -24.22 12.71 -27.09
C ARG A 251 -23.41 11.57 -26.48
N SER A 252 -22.77 11.83 -25.35
CA SER A 252 -22.04 10.81 -24.58
C SER A 252 -22.97 10.23 -23.51
N VAL A 253 -23.27 8.93 -23.58
CA VAL A 253 -24.10 8.21 -22.60
C VAL A 253 -23.23 7.17 -21.88
N ALA A 254 -23.12 7.30 -20.55
CA ALA A 254 -22.44 6.34 -19.69
C ALA A 254 -23.46 5.64 -18.78
N PRO A 255 -23.73 4.34 -18.95
CA PRO A 255 -24.62 3.61 -18.05
C PRO A 255 -23.87 3.24 -16.76
N VAL A 256 -24.28 3.82 -15.64
CA VAL A 256 -23.73 3.46 -14.32
C VAL A 256 -24.81 2.75 -13.51
N SER A 257 -24.51 1.53 -13.04
CA SER A 257 -25.45 0.74 -12.23
C SER A 257 -25.44 1.22 -10.76
N VAL A 258 -26.42 2.05 -10.40
CA VAL A 258 -26.52 2.67 -9.07
C VAL A 258 -27.86 2.36 -8.39
N VAL A 259 -27.85 2.16 -7.08
CA VAL A 259 -29.01 1.62 -6.32
C VAL A 259 -30.10 2.68 -6.08
N SER A 260 -29.74 3.96 -6.00
CA SER A 260 -30.66 5.07 -5.67
C SER A 260 -30.14 6.43 -6.14
N SER A 261 -31.02 7.31 -6.61
CA SER A 261 -30.68 8.68 -7.04
C SER A 261 -30.19 9.57 -5.89
N ASN A 262 -30.64 9.33 -4.66
CA ASN A 262 -30.30 10.16 -3.49
C ASN A 262 -28.84 9.98 -3.02
N GLU A 263 -28.15 9.00 -3.58
CA GLU A 263 -26.80 8.61 -3.19
C GLU A 263 -25.76 9.01 -4.24
N ILE A 264 -26.23 9.62 -5.34
CA ILE A 264 -25.44 10.00 -6.49
C ILE A 264 -25.19 11.51 -6.45
N THR A 265 -23.97 11.91 -6.77
CA THR A 265 -23.61 13.30 -7.05
C THR A 265 -22.89 13.33 -8.39
N LEU A 266 -23.39 14.11 -9.33
CA LEU A 266 -22.81 14.29 -10.66
C LEU A 266 -22.46 15.77 -10.81
N ASP A 267 -21.19 16.04 -11.09
CA ASP A 267 -20.66 17.36 -11.41
C ASP A 267 -19.96 17.27 -12.78
N VAL A 268 -20.29 18.21 -13.66
CA VAL A 268 -19.80 18.22 -15.05
C VAL A 268 -19.29 19.63 -15.33
N GLY A 269 -17.97 19.75 -15.46
CA GLY A 269 -17.29 20.97 -15.89
C GLY A 269 -16.95 20.95 -17.38
N GLU A 270 -16.27 22.00 -17.85
CA GLU A 270 -15.88 22.19 -19.25
C GLU A 270 -15.13 20.99 -19.85
N ASP A 271 -14.22 20.36 -19.11
CA ASP A 271 -13.42 19.22 -19.58
C ASP A 271 -13.31 18.09 -18.54
N ARG A 272 -14.11 18.13 -17.47
CA ARG A 272 -14.04 17.18 -16.35
C ARG A 272 -15.42 16.66 -15.98
N ILE A 273 -15.54 15.35 -15.80
CA ILE A 273 -16.77 14.69 -15.35
C ILE A 273 -16.47 13.99 -14.02
N LEU A 274 -17.22 14.36 -12.98
CA LEU A 274 -17.12 13.79 -11.65
C LEU A 274 -18.46 13.15 -11.26
N LEU A 275 -18.47 11.84 -11.05
CA LEU A 275 -19.64 11.10 -10.61
C LEU A 275 -19.30 10.28 -9.36
N GLU A 276 -19.97 10.58 -8.27
CA GLU A 276 -19.82 9.93 -6.98
C GLU A 276 -21.09 9.16 -6.62
N ALA A 277 -20.98 7.89 -6.22
CA ALA A 277 -22.04 7.12 -5.59
C ALA A 277 -21.63 6.69 -4.18
N ARG A 278 -21.96 7.53 -3.20
CA ARG A 278 -21.43 7.49 -1.82
C ARG A 278 -21.61 6.16 -1.11
N LYS A 279 -22.76 5.50 -1.28
CA LYS A 279 -23.02 4.21 -0.60
C LYS A 279 -22.40 3.00 -1.29
N LYS A 280 -21.97 3.14 -2.55
CA LYS A 280 -21.26 2.10 -3.30
C LYS A 280 -19.74 2.29 -3.30
N GLY A 281 -19.23 3.41 -2.76
CA GLY A 281 -17.81 3.76 -2.86
C GLY A 281 -17.33 3.89 -4.30
N TYR A 282 -18.22 4.26 -5.23
CA TYR A 282 -17.88 4.42 -6.64
C TYR A 282 -17.61 5.89 -6.94
N LEU A 283 -16.43 6.19 -7.49
CA LEU A 283 -16.02 7.51 -7.92
C LEU A 283 -15.48 7.42 -9.35
N LEU A 284 -16.06 8.18 -10.26
CA LEU A 284 -15.59 8.38 -11.61
C LEU A 284 -15.14 9.83 -11.73
N ASP A 285 -13.85 10.05 -11.96
CA ASP A 285 -13.26 11.36 -12.17
C ASP A 285 -12.41 11.32 -13.45
N VAL A 286 -12.93 11.91 -14.52
CA VAL A 286 -12.34 11.80 -15.86
C VAL A 286 -12.23 13.17 -16.50
N PHE A 287 -11.04 13.45 -17.04
CA PHE A 287 -10.83 14.54 -17.97
C PHE A 287 -11.09 14.06 -19.40
N VAL A 288 -11.83 14.86 -20.17
CA VAL A 288 -12.19 14.56 -21.56
C VAL A 288 -11.47 15.51 -22.51
N ASP A 289 -11.02 14.99 -23.66
CA ASP A 289 -10.27 15.76 -24.67
C ASP A 289 -11.16 16.68 -25.53
N TYR A 290 -12.36 17.03 -25.06
CA TYR A 290 -13.33 17.89 -25.73
C TYR A 290 -14.07 18.76 -24.73
N ARG A 291 -14.49 19.96 -25.15
CA ARG A 291 -15.21 20.89 -24.29
C ARG A 291 -16.69 20.53 -24.22
N ILE A 292 -17.24 20.47 -23.03
CA ILE A 292 -18.64 20.19 -22.73
C ILE A 292 -19.39 21.52 -22.61
N ASP A 293 -20.57 21.61 -23.22
CA ASP A 293 -21.50 22.71 -22.97
C ASP A 293 -22.26 22.44 -21.66
N GLU A 294 -21.68 22.87 -20.54
CA GLU A 294 -22.22 22.71 -19.18
C GLU A 294 -23.69 23.18 -19.08
N SER A 295 -24.07 24.19 -19.86
CA SER A 295 -25.42 24.77 -19.85
C SER A 295 -26.51 23.85 -20.40
N LYS A 296 -26.12 22.79 -21.13
CA LYS A 296 -27.04 21.85 -21.79
C LYS A 296 -26.87 20.40 -21.32
N VAL A 297 -26.20 20.19 -20.18
CA VAL A 297 -26.04 18.85 -19.60
C VAL A 297 -27.37 18.39 -18.98
N GLU A 298 -27.78 17.18 -19.31
CA GLU A 298 -28.97 16.53 -18.73
C GLU A 298 -28.60 15.17 -18.13
N ALA A 299 -29.17 14.84 -16.97
CA ALA A 299 -29.00 13.53 -16.34
C ALA A 299 -30.36 12.94 -15.94
N HIS A 300 -30.56 11.65 -16.25
CA HIS A 300 -31.77 10.90 -15.96
C HIS A 300 -31.44 9.58 -15.28
N PHE A 301 -31.97 9.35 -14.09
CA PHE A 301 -31.81 8.09 -13.37
C PHE A 301 -33.08 7.25 -13.47
N ASP A 302 -32.96 6.07 -14.07
CA ASP A 302 -34.06 5.11 -14.13
C ASP A 302 -34.03 4.23 -12.87
N THR A 303 -35.07 4.39 -12.04
CA THR A 303 -35.23 3.66 -10.78
C THR A 303 -35.50 2.16 -10.93
N THR A 304 -35.97 1.74 -12.12
CA THR A 304 -36.32 0.35 -12.45
C THR A 304 -35.09 -0.40 -12.93
N THR A 305 -34.35 0.18 -13.89
CA THR A 305 -33.12 -0.42 -14.43
C THR A 305 -31.89 -0.12 -13.58
N LYS A 306 -32.00 0.83 -12.63
CA LYS A 306 -30.89 1.27 -11.77
C LYS A 306 -29.74 1.89 -12.57
N ILE A 307 -30.04 2.49 -13.71
CA ILE A 307 -29.05 3.08 -14.61
C ILE A 307 -29.18 4.60 -14.58
N LEU A 308 -28.06 5.28 -14.35
CA LEU A 308 -27.93 6.71 -14.62
C LEU A 308 -27.54 6.91 -16.08
N GLN A 309 -28.30 7.71 -16.80
CA GLN A 309 -28.00 8.16 -18.15
C GLN A 309 -27.69 9.66 -18.13
N VAL A 310 -26.49 10.02 -18.57
CA VAL A 310 -26.06 11.41 -18.70
C VAL A 310 -25.98 11.77 -20.17
N SER A 311 -26.38 12.99 -20.54
CA SER A 311 -26.33 13.55 -21.88
C SER A 311 -25.54 14.85 -21.82
N MET A 312 -24.33 14.83 -22.35
CA MET A 312 -23.39 15.96 -22.33
C MET A 312 -23.10 16.41 -23.76
N PRO A 313 -23.71 17.50 -24.24
CA PRO A 313 -23.38 18.08 -25.54
C PRO A 313 -21.95 18.63 -25.53
N VAL A 314 -21.21 18.40 -26.61
CA VAL A 314 -19.85 18.93 -26.76
C VAL A 314 -19.85 20.18 -27.65
N LEU A 315 -18.98 21.13 -27.32
CA LEU A 315 -18.67 22.27 -28.17
C LEU A 315 -17.68 21.83 -29.25
N ALA A 316 -17.91 22.25 -30.50
CA ALA A 316 -16.94 22.02 -31.57
C ALA A 316 -15.65 22.78 -31.27
N ALA A 317 -14.50 22.12 -31.52
CA ALA A 317 -13.17 22.69 -31.34
C ALA A 317 -12.95 23.95 -32.19
#